data_AF-W1NCL6-F1
#
_entry.id   AF-W1NCL6-F1
#
_cell.length_a   1.000
_cell.length_b   1.000
_cell.length_c   1.000
_cell.angle_alpha   90.00
_cell.angle_beta   90.00
_cell.angle_gamma   90.00
#
_symmetry.space_group_name_H-M   'P 1'
#
loop_
_entity.id
_entity.type
_entity.pdbx_description
1 polymer ?
#
loop_
_entity_poly.entity_id
_entity_poly.type
_entity_poly.pdbx_seq_one_letter_code
_entity_poly.pdbx_strand_id
1 'polypeptide(L)'
;MSVGIRAMRISFLLDEVYEGKVVESVNDVDILYDLAERHVRYLTEEENINKGNHGFFQVFGLRMLCTVIEGEVCEGERQYSEEMLEEILERAYTEEGVHKEHSPSYHAFTLRVLRNFNVDAVMGQGVLDVIQKAEEITPWLAWPTGRFVEAGDSAGTTDTLVAAPEITCLERHKCFAVGDFTDSGYAVIRSDPGADNQNSMLFFTGMSYSRVHKHVDELSFSLFENGEMLFIDSGKYGYGDDDWRDYVVSASAHNTISLADEDVGLEYIGYNGSYLSEVLVSEEGFHMVGEVERRGLFFQSREITYLPGENLVVRDVLSSEGKRIYVSSLHLAAGLEPVIREDGFDVVLSDGSLVQAHLEEKDCLVESVRGQLDPIIGWVSVGYKKMEPASVVRAVCSGDNRSITWNVQL
;
A
#
# COMPACT_ATOMS: atom_id res chain seq x y z
N MET A 1 -2.77 -22.24 -7.68
CA MET A 1 -4.15 -21.76 -7.43
C MET A 1 -5.25 -22.71 -7.90
N SER A 2 -5.44 -22.96 -9.21
CA SER A 2 -6.61 -23.70 -9.73
C SER A 2 -6.80 -25.10 -9.15
N VAL A 3 -5.71 -25.81 -8.85
CA VAL A 3 -5.76 -27.13 -8.20
C VAL A 3 -6.36 -27.02 -6.79
N GLY A 4 -5.91 -26.05 -6.00
CA GLY A 4 -6.46 -25.78 -4.67
C GLY A 4 -7.94 -25.40 -4.68
N ILE A 5 -8.36 -24.56 -5.64
CA ILE A 5 -9.78 -24.22 -5.81
C ILE A 5 -10.62 -25.45 -6.13
N ARG A 6 -10.13 -26.36 -6.99
CA ARG A 6 -10.83 -27.63 -7.26
C ARG A 6 -10.85 -28.53 -6.04
N ALA A 7 -9.75 -28.61 -5.29
CA ALA A 7 -9.66 -29.39 -4.06
C ALA A 7 -10.75 -28.98 -3.05
N MET A 8 -10.93 -27.67 -2.82
CA MET A 8 -12.02 -27.17 -1.96
C MET A 8 -13.42 -27.56 -2.48
N ARG A 9 -13.64 -27.49 -3.80
CA ARG A 9 -14.92 -27.87 -4.41
C ARG A 9 -15.20 -29.38 -4.29
N ILE A 10 -14.17 -30.21 -4.50
CA ILE A 10 -14.27 -31.67 -4.35
C ILE A 10 -14.56 -32.00 -2.89
N SER A 11 -13.86 -31.35 -1.94
CA SER A 11 -14.11 -31.50 -0.51
C SER A 11 -15.57 -31.22 -0.15
N PHE A 12 -16.10 -30.07 -0.60
CA PHE A 12 -17.50 -29.71 -0.39
C PHE A 12 -18.49 -30.73 -0.98
N LEU A 13 -18.25 -31.21 -2.21
CA LEU A 13 -19.12 -32.19 -2.83
C LEU A 13 -19.12 -33.54 -2.08
N LEU A 14 -17.94 -33.99 -1.64
CA LEU A 14 -17.81 -35.23 -0.86
C LEU A 14 -18.51 -35.10 0.50
N ASP A 15 -18.35 -33.98 1.21
CA ASP A 15 -19.03 -33.70 2.47
C ASP A 15 -20.56 -33.75 2.31
N GLU A 16 -21.11 -33.08 1.29
CA GLU A 16 -22.55 -33.06 1.02
C GLU A 16 -23.11 -34.43 0.60
N VAL A 17 -22.30 -35.27 -0.06
CA VAL A 17 -22.63 -36.67 -0.35
C VAL A 17 -22.66 -37.50 0.93
N TYR A 18 -21.66 -37.36 1.81
CA TYR A 18 -21.58 -38.10 3.08
C TYR A 18 -22.68 -37.71 4.05
N GLU A 19 -23.09 -36.44 4.06
CA GLU A 19 -24.25 -35.92 4.80
C GLU A 19 -25.60 -36.30 4.15
N GLY A 20 -25.58 -36.96 2.99
CA GLY A 20 -26.78 -37.41 2.27
C GLY A 20 -27.63 -36.29 1.69
N LYS A 21 -27.07 -35.09 1.54
CA LYS A 21 -27.75 -33.91 0.97
C LYS A 21 -27.72 -33.92 -0.56
N VAL A 22 -26.71 -34.56 -1.15
CA VAL A 22 -26.61 -34.80 -2.59
C VAL A 22 -26.69 -36.31 -2.83
N VAL A 23 -27.56 -36.72 -3.76
CA VAL A 23 -27.69 -38.12 -4.18
C VAL A 23 -26.91 -38.33 -5.46
N GLU A 24 -25.74 -38.95 -5.34
CA GLU A 24 -24.88 -39.32 -6.47
C GLU A 24 -24.90 -40.84 -6.70
N SER A 25 -24.54 -41.28 -7.90
CA SER A 25 -24.35 -42.72 -8.15
C SER A 25 -23.07 -43.19 -7.46
N VAL A 26 -22.98 -44.49 -7.11
CA VAL A 26 -21.76 -45.07 -6.51
C VAL A 26 -20.53 -44.78 -7.38
N ASN A 27 -20.70 -44.85 -8.71
CA ASN A 27 -19.64 -44.55 -9.67
C ASN A 27 -19.16 -43.08 -9.61
N ASP A 28 -20.07 -42.14 -9.37
CA ASP A 28 -19.71 -40.72 -9.26
C ASP A 28 -18.96 -40.42 -7.96
N VAL A 29 -19.34 -41.10 -6.86
CA VAL A 29 -18.60 -41.02 -5.59
C VAL A 29 -17.18 -41.58 -5.73
N ASP A 30 -17.03 -42.73 -6.40
CA ASP A 30 -15.71 -43.32 -6.68
C ASP A 30 -14.83 -42.38 -7.52
N ILE A 31 -15.42 -41.70 -8.52
CA ILE A 31 -14.71 -40.69 -9.33
C ILE A 31 -14.29 -39.50 -8.48
N LEU A 32 -15.17 -38.98 -7.61
CA LEU A 32 -14.84 -37.87 -6.72
C LEU A 32 -13.71 -38.22 -5.76
N TYR A 33 -13.70 -39.45 -5.25
CA TYR A 33 -12.64 -39.94 -4.37
C TYR A 33 -11.31 -40.11 -5.11
N ASP A 34 -11.29 -40.70 -6.32
CA ASP A 34 -10.06 -40.76 -7.16
C ASP A 34 -9.54 -39.37 -7.52
N LEU A 35 -10.43 -38.41 -7.81
CA LEU A 35 -10.04 -37.02 -8.02
C LEU A 35 -9.44 -36.42 -6.74
N ALA A 36 -10.04 -36.66 -5.58
CA ALA A 36 -9.54 -36.17 -4.30
C ALA A 36 -8.11 -36.69 -4.02
N GLU A 37 -7.88 -38.00 -4.13
CA GLU A 37 -6.54 -38.58 -3.94
C GLU A 37 -5.49 -37.97 -4.87
N ARG A 38 -5.83 -37.77 -6.15
CA ARG A 38 -4.92 -37.14 -7.12
C ARG A 38 -4.58 -35.70 -6.75
N HIS A 39 -5.55 -34.95 -6.22
CA HIS A 39 -5.32 -33.57 -5.77
C HIS A 39 -4.46 -33.55 -4.51
N VAL A 40 -4.68 -34.46 -3.55
CA VAL A 40 -3.84 -34.57 -2.35
C VAL A 40 -2.39 -34.85 -2.74
N ARG A 41 -2.13 -35.90 -3.54
CA ARG A 41 -0.76 -36.25 -3.97
C ARG A 41 -0.05 -35.09 -4.66
N TYR A 42 -0.76 -34.36 -5.52
CA TYR A 42 -0.20 -33.20 -6.20
C TYR A 42 0.09 -32.04 -5.24
N LEU A 43 -0.80 -31.77 -4.29
CA LEU A 43 -0.69 -30.65 -3.35
C LEU A 43 0.25 -30.93 -2.17
N THR A 44 0.61 -32.20 -1.91
CA THR A 44 1.64 -32.57 -0.94
C THR A 44 3.07 -32.43 -1.47
N GLU A 45 3.23 -32.22 -2.79
CA GLU A 45 4.52 -31.93 -3.40
C GLU A 45 4.81 -30.42 -3.30
N GLU A 46 5.80 -30.04 -2.50
CA GLU A 46 6.15 -28.63 -2.24
C GLU A 46 6.40 -27.82 -3.52
N GLU A 47 7.03 -28.42 -4.55
CA GLU A 47 7.30 -27.76 -5.83
C GLU A 47 6.02 -27.30 -6.57
N ASN A 48 4.88 -27.90 -6.24
CA ASN A 48 3.58 -27.54 -6.81
C ASN A 48 2.90 -26.40 -6.04
N ILE A 49 3.39 -26.03 -4.87
CA ILE A 49 2.83 -24.96 -4.04
C ILE A 49 3.43 -23.61 -4.43
N ASN A 50 2.56 -22.70 -4.86
CA ASN A 50 2.97 -21.32 -5.08
C ASN A 50 3.25 -20.66 -3.72
N LYS A 51 4.38 -19.97 -3.60
CA LYS A 51 4.82 -19.35 -2.35
C LYS A 51 4.35 -17.89 -2.15
N GLY A 52 3.43 -17.42 -2.99
CA GLY A 52 2.70 -16.15 -2.82
C GLY A 52 1.21 -16.40 -2.54
N ASN A 53 0.36 -15.41 -2.78
CA ASN A 53 -1.07 -15.45 -2.44
C ASN A 53 -1.86 -16.64 -3.02
N HIS A 54 -1.40 -17.21 -4.14
CA HIS A 54 -2.02 -18.40 -4.72
C HIS A 54 -1.83 -19.66 -3.86
N GLY A 55 -0.79 -19.68 -3.02
CA GLY A 55 -0.47 -20.75 -2.09
C GLY A 55 -1.56 -20.94 -1.04
N PHE A 56 -2.20 -19.85 -0.59
CA PHE A 56 -3.33 -19.93 0.35
C PHE A 56 -4.39 -20.92 -0.17
N PHE A 57 -4.88 -20.72 -1.40
CA PHE A 57 -5.88 -21.60 -2.00
C PHE A 57 -5.42 -23.06 -2.12
N GLN A 58 -4.12 -23.29 -2.30
CA GLN A 58 -3.55 -24.63 -2.47
C GLN A 58 -3.48 -25.37 -1.14
N VAL A 59 -2.93 -24.72 -0.12
CA VAL A 59 -2.80 -25.29 1.22
C VAL A 59 -4.16 -25.47 1.87
N PHE A 60 -5.06 -24.48 1.79
CA PHE A 60 -6.43 -24.63 2.29
C PHE A 60 -7.21 -25.71 1.54
N GLY A 61 -7.04 -25.81 0.21
CA GLY A 61 -7.67 -26.87 -0.57
C GLY A 61 -7.20 -28.27 -0.16
N LEU A 62 -5.91 -28.45 0.09
CA LEU A 62 -5.36 -29.69 0.63
C LEU A 62 -5.95 -30.01 2.01
N ARG A 63 -5.94 -29.03 2.92
CA ARG A 63 -6.48 -29.14 4.27
C ARG A 63 -7.94 -29.57 4.28
N MET A 64 -8.78 -28.92 3.48
CA MET A 64 -10.20 -29.26 3.37
C MET A 64 -10.44 -30.63 2.76
N LEU A 65 -9.62 -31.09 1.81
CA LEU A 65 -9.77 -32.45 1.29
C LEU A 65 -9.49 -33.49 2.37
N CYS A 66 -8.40 -33.32 3.11
CA CYS A 66 -7.99 -34.27 4.15
C CYS A 66 -8.83 -34.21 5.43
N THR A 67 -9.80 -33.29 5.55
CA THR A 67 -10.84 -33.35 6.58
C THR A 67 -12.02 -34.24 6.19
N VAL A 68 -12.21 -34.54 4.90
CA VAL A 68 -13.38 -35.31 4.41
C VAL A 68 -13.02 -36.67 3.82
N ILE A 69 -11.76 -36.89 3.39
CA ILE A 69 -11.30 -38.19 2.92
C ILE A 69 -10.41 -38.87 3.96
N GLU A 70 -10.60 -40.17 4.15
CA GLU A 70 -9.76 -41.01 5.01
C GLU A 70 -8.70 -41.72 4.16
N GLY A 71 -7.51 -41.99 4.71
CA GLY A 71 -6.49 -42.83 4.08
C GLY A 71 -5.05 -42.37 4.31
N GLU A 72 -4.09 -43.25 4.00
CA GLU A 72 -2.65 -42.96 4.10
C GLU A 72 -2.22 -41.77 3.23
N VAL A 73 -2.99 -41.43 2.19
CA VAL A 73 -2.72 -40.29 1.31
C VAL A 73 -2.74 -38.95 2.05
N CYS A 74 -3.45 -38.86 3.18
CA CYS A 74 -3.54 -37.67 4.04
C CYS A 74 -2.65 -37.75 5.29
N GLU A 75 -1.82 -38.79 5.42
CA GLU A 75 -0.92 -38.92 6.56
C GLU A 75 0.08 -37.75 6.58
N GLY A 76 0.19 -37.08 7.73
CA GLY A 76 1.07 -35.91 7.90
C GLY A 76 0.57 -34.61 7.25
N GLU A 77 -0.56 -34.63 6.53
CA GLU A 77 -1.08 -33.45 5.82
C GLU A 77 -1.26 -32.25 6.75
N ARG A 78 -1.80 -32.47 7.95
CA ARG A 78 -2.04 -31.40 8.91
C ARG A 78 -0.78 -30.58 9.19
N GLN A 79 0.29 -31.28 9.56
CA GLN A 79 1.56 -30.66 9.88
C GLN A 79 2.13 -29.96 8.66
N TYR A 80 2.11 -30.62 7.50
CA TYR A 80 2.58 -30.05 6.24
C TYR A 80 1.84 -28.76 5.87
N SER A 81 0.50 -28.75 5.95
CA SER A 81 -0.31 -27.58 5.61
C SER A 81 -0.13 -26.44 6.61
N GLU A 82 0.02 -26.74 7.91
CA GLU A 82 0.33 -25.73 8.92
C GLU A 82 1.70 -25.08 8.63
N GLU A 83 2.77 -25.88 8.48
CA GLU A 83 4.13 -25.38 8.20
C GLU A 83 4.20 -24.62 6.86
N MET A 84 3.55 -25.13 5.81
CA MET A 84 3.54 -24.49 4.49
C MET A 84 2.78 -23.16 4.51
N LEU A 85 1.67 -23.07 5.23
CA LEU A 85 0.93 -21.81 5.33
C LEU A 85 1.71 -20.77 6.13
N GLU A 86 2.36 -21.17 7.23
CA GLU A 86 3.25 -20.31 8.00
C GLU A 86 4.36 -19.73 7.10
N GLU A 87 5.04 -20.57 6.31
CA GLU A 87 6.05 -20.12 5.35
C GLU A 87 5.50 -19.12 4.31
N ILE A 88 4.30 -19.37 3.76
CA ILE A 88 3.68 -18.47 2.80
C ILE A 88 3.31 -17.14 3.47
N LEU A 89 2.81 -17.16 4.70
CA LEU A 89 2.43 -15.95 5.44
C LEU A 89 3.65 -15.12 5.84
N GLU A 90 4.74 -15.74 6.28
CA GLU A 90 6.02 -15.05 6.54
C GLU A 90 6.56 -14.35 5.28
N ARG A 91 6.30 -14.91 4.09
CA ARG A 91 6.64 -14.28 2.81
C ARG A 91 5.67 -13.19 2.39
N ALA A 92 4.40 -13.30 2.76
CA ALA A 92 3.35 -12.36 2.37
C ALA A 92 3.26 -11.14 3.31
N TYR A 93 3.59 -11.29 4.60
CA TYR A 93 3.47 -10.25 5.61
C TYR A 93 4.82 -9.96 6.28
N THR A 94 4.99 -8.73 6.76
CA THR A 94 6.10 -8.31 7.61
C THR A 94 5.86 -8.74 9.05
N GLU A 95 6.88 -8.58 9.92
CA GLU A 95 6.74 -8.88 11.34
C GLU A 95 5.72 -7.98 12.05
N GLU A 96 5.54 -6.75 11.55
CA GLU A 96 4.50 -5.82 12.02
C GLU A 96 3.10 -6.22 11.54
N GLY A 97 3.00 -7.07 10.50
CA GLY A 97 1.71 -7.53 9.94
C GLY A 97 1.28 -6.79 8.67
N VAL A 98 2.14 -5.97 8.07
CA VAL A 98 1.85 -5.30 6.79
C VAL A 98 2.09 -6.26 5.62
N HIS A 99 1.23 -6.21 4.60
CA HIS A 99 1.36 -7.12 3.45
C HIS A 99 2.37 -6.59 2.42
N LYS A 100 3.31 -7.44 1.99
CA LYS A 100 4.51 -7.11 1.16
C LYS A 100 4.24 -6.83 -0.33
N GLU A 101 2.98 -6.66 -0.72
CA GLU A 101 2.59 -6.27 -2.09
C GLU A 101 2.23 -4.78 -2.23
N HIS A 102 2.68 -3.91 -1.31
CA HIS A 102 2.66 -2.45 -1.51
C HIS A 102 1.27 -1.83 -1.71
N SER A 103 0.19 -2.56 -1.40
CA SER A 103 -1.17 -2.11 -1.63
C SER A 103 -2.03 -2.38 -0.40
N PRO A 104 -2.46 -1.32 0.31
CA PRO A 104 -3.57 -1.36 1.28
C PRO A 104 -4.77 -2.21 0.86
N SER A 105 -5.22 -2.09 -0.39
CA SER A 105 -6.38 -2.87 -0.85
C SER A 105 -6.07 -4.36 -0.99
N TYR A 106 -4.85 -4.74 -1.39
CA TYR A 106 -4.43 -6.13 -1.45
C TYR A 106 -4.22 -6.71 -0.06
N HIS A 107 -3.69 -5.94 0.89
CA HIS A 107 -3.59 -6.32 2.30
C HIS A 107 -4.95 -6.76 2.86
N ALA A 108 -5.99 -5.95 2.67
CA ALA A 108 -7.35 -6.31 3.11
C ALA A 108 -7.95 -7.47 2.29
N PHE A 109 -7.65 -7.54 0.99
CA PHE A 109 -8.13 -8.63 0.13
C PHE A 109 -7.60 -9.99 0.59
N THR A 110 -6.30 -10.11 0.87
CA THR A 110 -5.68 -11.36 1.30
C THR A 110 -6.17 -11.78 2.68
N LEU A 111 -6.35 -10.84 3.61
CA LEU A 111 -6.97 -11.13 4.91
C LEU A 111 -8.38 -11.67 4.78
N ARG A 112 -9.20 -11.05 3.94
CA ARG A 112 -10.57 -11.54 3.67
C ARG A 112 -10.56 -12.93 3.06
N VAL A 113 -9.61 -13.24 2.17
CA VAL A 113 -9.45 -14.60 1.62
C VAL A 113 -9.13 -15.60 2.73
N LEU A 114 -8.19 -15.28 3.62
CA LEU A 114 -7.85 -16.14 4.76
C LEU A 114 -9.07 -16.34 5.67
N ARG A 115 -9.75 -15.27 6.11
CA ARG A 115 -10.93 -15.38 6.96
C ARG A 115 -12.09 -16.16 6.34
N ASN A 116 -12.28 -16.07 5.02
CA ASN A 116 -13.26 -16.89 4.31
C ASN A 116 -12.97 -18.40 4.36
N PHE A 117 -11.73 -18.80 4.65
CA PHE A 117 -11.37 -20.20 4.87
C PHE A 117 -11.58 -20.70 6.30
N ASN A 118 -12.12 -19.85 7.20
CA ASN A 118 -12.33 -20.19 8.61
C ASN A 118 -11.06 -20.74 9.28
N VAL A 119 -9.94 -20.05 9.06
CA VAL A 119 -8.59 -20.41 9.53
C VAL A 119 -8.55 -20.82 11.01
N ASP A 120 -9.38 -20.18 11.86
CA ASP A 120 -9.43 -20.43 13.30
C ASP A 120 -9.80 -21.88 13.64
N ALA A 121 -10.54 -22.56 12.77
CA ALA A 121 -10.95 -23.94 12.97
C ALA A 121 -9.92 -24.96 12.46
N VAL A 122 -9.01 -24.56 11.57
CA VAL A 122 -8.20 -25.50 10.78
C VAL A 122 -6.69 -25.29 10.88
N MET A 123 -6.24 -24.16 11.44
CA MET A 123 -4.83 -23.77 11.58
C MET A 123 -4.41 -23.51 13.04
N GLY A 124 -3.09 -23.50 13.28
CA GLY A 124 -2.47 -23.26 14.59
C GLY A 124 -2.24 -21.77 14.93
N GLN A 125 -1.76 -21.51 16.14
CA GLN A 125 -1.63 -20.14 16.69
C GLN A 125 -0.70 -19.22 15.88
N GLY A 126 0.39 -19.74 15.31
CA GLY A 126 1.33 -18.92 14.53
C GLY A 126 0.67 -18.24 13.33
N VAL A 127 -0.18 -18.97 12.61
CA VAL A 127 -1.02 -18.43 11.52
C VAL A 127 -1.98 -17.36 12.03
N LEU A 128 -2.63 -17.60 13.18
CA LEU A 128 -3.61 -16.68 13.75
C LEU A 128 -2.98 -15.36 14.21
N ASP A 129 -1.76 -15.40 14.75
CA ASP A 129 -1.03 -14.22 15.21
C ASP A 129 -0.71 -13.28 14.04
N VAL A 130 -0.31 -13.82 12.88
CA VAL A 130 -0.06 -12.99 11.67
C VAL A 130 -1.35 -12.34 11.18
N ILE A 131 -2.45 -13.10 11.15
CA ILE A 131 -3.75 -12.58 10.70
C ILE A 131 -4.24 -11.49 11.65
N GLN A 132 -4.11 -11.69 12.96
CA GLN A 132 -4.50 -10.69 13.95
C GLN A 132 -3.75 -9.37 13.75
N LYS A 133 -2.41 -9.41 13.63
CA LYS A 133 -1.60 -8.20 13.40
C LYS A 133 -2.04 -7.45 12.14
N ALA A 134 -2.27 -8.19 11.07
CA ALA A 134 -2.70 -7.62 9.80
C ALA A 134 -4.12 -7.00 9.90
N GLU A 135 -5.04 -7.63 10.64
CA GLU A 135 -6.35 -7.05 10.92
C GLU A 135 -6.27 -5.77 11.75
N GLU A 136 -5.37 -5.71 12.73
CA GLU A 136 -5.13 -4.51 13.54
C GLU A 136 -4.57 -3.34 12.71
N ILE A 137 -3.81 -3.62 11.66
CA ILE A 137 -3.27 -2.61 10.74
C ILE A 137 -4.30 -2.12 9.72
N THR A 138 -5.19 -2.99 9.23
CA THR A 138 -6.09 -2.66 8.11
C THR A 138 -6.80 -1.30 8.24
N PRO A 139 -7.38 -0.91 9.40
CA PRO A 139 -8.07 0.37 9.55
C PRO A 139 -7.17 1.61 9.52
N TRP A 140 -5.85 1.45 9.71
CA TRP A 140 -4.87 2.52 9.55
C TRP A 140 -4.60 2.86 8.09
N LEU A 141 -4.84 1.92 7.19
CA LEU A 141 -4.62 2.07 5.74
C LEU A 141 -5.85 2.67 5.03
N ALA A 142 -6.72 3.33 5.80
CA ALA A 142 -7.95 3.95 5.34
C ALA A 142 -7.96 5.42 5.70
N TRP A 143 -8.28 6.27 4.72
CA TRP A 143 -8.60 7.66 4.97
C TRP A 143 -9.81 7.80 5.90
N PRO A 144 -10.00 8.95 6.57
CA PRO A 144 -11.20 9.22 7.35
C PRO A 144 -12.52 9.07 6.57
N THR A 145 -12.46 9.15 5.24
CA THR A 145 -13.60 8.94 4.32
C THR A 145 -13.98 7.46 4.13
N GLY A 146 -13.20 6.52 4.68
CA GLY A 146 -13.38 5.08 4.49
C GLY A 146 -12.82 4.52 3.18
N ARG A 147 -12.21 5.35 2.33
CA ARG A 147 -11.45 4.87 1.17
C ARG A 147 -10.09 4.33 1.61
N PHE A 148 -9.59 3.31 0.94
CA PHE A 148 -8.19 2.92 1.10
C PHE A 148 -7.27 4.08 0.70
N VAL A 149 -6.14 4.17 1.40
CA VAL A 149 -5.00 4.96 0.92
C VAL A 149 -4.57 4.42 -0.45
N GLU A 150 -4.35 5.32 -1.40
CA GLU A 150 -4.11 5.00 -2.81
C GLU A 150 -2.64 4.59 -3.13
N ALA A 151 -1.87 4.13 -2.14
CA ALA A 151 -0.49 3.63 -2.34
C ALA A 151 -0.47 2.33 -3.16
N GLY A 152 0.49 2.22 -4.09
CA GLY A 152 0.58 1.14 -5.06
C GLY A 152 -0.74 0.85 -5.78
N ASP A 153 -1.06 -0.42 -5.99
CA ASP A 153 -2.27 -0.83 -6.72
C ASP A 153 -3.56 -0.82 -5.87
N SER A 154 -3.77 0.23 -5.07
CA SER A 154 -4.90 0.36 -4.15
C SER A 154 -6.12 1.06 -4.72
N ALA A 155 -7.31 0.56 -4.35
CA ALA A 155 -8.60 1.19 -4.61
C ALA A 155 -9.70 0.57 -3.72
N GLY A 156 -10.82 1.27 -3.56
CA GLY A 156 -11.99 0.79 -2.85
C GLY A 156 -12.11 1.36 -1.44
N THR A 157 -12.85 0.67 -0.58
CA THR A 157 -13.20 1.13 0.77
C THR A 157 -12.95 0.04 1.82
N THR A 158 -12.72 0.47 3.05
CA THR A 158 -12.61 -0.39 4.24
C THR A 158 -13.09 0.37 5.48
N ASP A 159 -13.19 -0.34 6.59
CA ASP A 159 -13.49 0.27 7.88
C ASP A 159 -12.36 1.21 8.32
N THR A 160 -12.73 2.37 8.84
CA THR A 160 -11.78 3.36 9.37
C THR A 160 -11.39 3.02 10.80
N LEU A 161 -10.18 3.40 11.20
CA LEU A 161 -9.75 3.32 12.60
C LEU A 161 -10.71 4.08 13.53
N VAL A 162 -11.25 3.40 14.54
CA VAL A 162 -12.17 3.94 15.55
C VAL A 162 -11.51 4.16 16.91
N ALA A 163 -10.38 3.51 17.16
CA ALA A 163 -9.57 3.64 18.36
C ALA A 163 -8.13 3.28 18.02
N ALA A 164 -7.17 4.02 18.57
CA ALA A 164 -5.74 3.71 18.48
C ALA A 164 -5.26 3.12 19.81
N PRO A 165 -4.26 2.21 19.80
CA PRO A 165 -3.70 1.65 21.03
C PRO A 165 -3.01 2.73 21.87
N GLU A 166 -2.38 3.71 21.21
CA GLU A 166 -1.68 4.82 21.83
C GLU A 166 -2.06 6.15 21.17
N ILE A 167 -2.07 7.21 21.98
CA ILE A 167 -2.36 8.58 21.58
C ILE A 167 -1.22 9.48 22.03
N THR A 168 -0.65 10.22 21.10
CA THR A 168 0.43 11.17 21.31
C THR A 168 -0.13 12.58 21.35
N CYS A 169 0.03 13.27 22.48
CA CYS A 169 -0.41 14.66 22.63
C CYS A 169 0.78 15.61 22.54
N LEU A 170 0.70 16.56 21.62
CA LEU A 170 1.65 17.66 21.50
C LEU A 170 1.27 18.80 22.47
N GLU A 171 2.15 19.80 22.60
CA GLU A 171 1.81 21.01 23.32
C GLU A 171 0.51 21.64 22.77
N ARG A 172 -0.22 22.38 23.61
CA ARG A 172 -1.59 22.88 23.35
C ARG A 172 -2.70 21.81 23.37
N HIS A 173 -2.43 20.61 23.89
CA HIS A 173 -3.41 19.53 24.12
C HIS A 173 -4.10 19.00 22.85
N LYS A 174 -3.45 19.12 21.69
CA LYS A 174 -3.89 18.40 20.47
C LYS A 174 -3.29 17.00 20.51
N CYS A 175 -4.14 16.00 20.37
CA CYS A 175 -3.77 14.60 20.49
C CYS A 175 -4.01 13.87 19.17
N PHE A 176 -3.07 12.99 18.81
CA PHE A 176 -2.98 12.34 17.53
C PHE A 176 -2.68 10.86 17.71
N ALA A 177 -3.14 10.05 16.77
CA ALA A 177 -2.76 8.65 16.69
C ALA A 177 -1.59 8.52 15.71
N VAL A 178 -0.60 7.72 16.11
CA VAL A 178 0.60 7.42 15.31
C VAL A 178 0.59 5.93 14.99
N GLY A 179 0.52 5.61 13.71
CA GLY A 179 0.76 4.28 13.18
C GLY A 179 2.17 4.24 12.65
N ASP A 180 3.13 3.89 13.52
CA ASP A 180 4.50 3.65 13.12
C ASP A 180 4.61 2.20 12.63
N PHE A 181 4.66 2.04 11.31
CA PHE A 181 4.90 0.76 10.62
C PHE A 181 6.15 0.89 9.74
N THR A 182 7.14 1.65 10.24
CA THR A 182 8.28 2.09 9.43
C THR A 182 9.19 0.92 9.08
N ASP A 183 9.25 -0.16 9.87
CA ASP A 183 9.95 -1.40 9.48
C ASP A 183 9.30 -2.09 8.27
N SER A 184 8.00 -1.87 8.07
CA SER A 184 7.23 -2.31 6.91
C SER A 184 7.16 -1.29 5.78
N GLY A 185 7.59 -0.05 6.00
CA GLY A 185 7.61 1.01 5.00
C GLY A 185 6.35 1.86 4.93
N TYR A 186 5.56 1.95 6.01
CA TYR A 186 4.48 2.93 6.15
C TYR A 186 4.60 3.73 7.44
N ALA A 187 4.19 5.00 7.40
CA ALA A 187 3.96 5.79 8.61
C ALA A 187 2.64 6.57 8.44
N VAL A 188 1.85 6.61 9.52
CA VAL A 188 0.54 7.28 9.55
C VAL A 188 0.44 8.21 10.74
N ILE A 189 0.22 9.50 10.50
CA ILE A 189 -0.05 10.50 11.53
C ILE A 189 -1.47 10.99 11.33
N ARG A 190 -2.37 10.84 12.31
CA ARG A 190 -3.77 11.25 12.14
C ARG A 190 -4.37 11.85 13.41
N SER A 191 -5.47 12.58 13.25
CA SER A 191 -6.35 12.96 14.36
C SER A 191 -6.68 11.74 15.23
N ASP A 192 -6.81 11.95 16.54
CA ASP A 192 -7.30 10.91 17.45
C ASP A 192 -8.60 10.30 16.90
N PRO A 193 -8.65 8.99 16.56
CA PRO A 193 -9.83 8.36 15.97
C PRO A 193 -11.08 8.40 16.87
N GLY A 194 -10.91 8.63 18.17
CA GLY A 194 -12.01 8.84 19.11
C GLY A 194 -12.56 10.27 19.17
N ALA A 195 -11.92 11.24 18.50
CA ALA A 195 -12.38 12.63 18.45
C ALA A 195 -13.54 12.82 17.48
N ASP A 196 -14.44 13.76 17.80
CA ASP A 196 -15.64 14.09 17.01
C ASP A 196 -15.33 14.43 15.54
N ASN A 197 -14.17 15.06 15.29
CA ASN A 197 -13.76 15.49 13.96
C ASN A 197 -12.40 14.86 13.58
N GLN A 198 -12.38 14.12 12.49
CA GLN A 198 -11.19 13.54 11.88
C GLN A 198 -10.68 14.49 10.78
N ASN A 199 -9.96 15.53 11.15
CA ASN A 199 -9.59 16.60 10.21
C ASN A 199 -8.29 16.33 9.46
N SER A 200 -7.40 15.53 10.04
CA SER A 200 -6.00 15.47 9.61
C SER A 200 -5.52 14.02 9.54
N MET A 201 -4.90 13.64 8.43
CA MET A 201 -4.20 12.37 8.27
C MET A 201 -3.12 12.51 7.19
N LEU A 202 -1.86 12.27 7.56
CA LEU A 202 -0.75 12.10 6.65
C LEU A 202 -0.38 10.63 6.56
N PHE A 203 -0.21 10.15 5.33
CA PHE A 203 0.33 8.82 5.03
C PHE A 203 1.65 8.97 4.30
N PHE A 204 2.70 8.29 4.77
CA PHE A 204 4.04 8.28 4.18
C PHE A 204 4.45 6.85 3.85
N THR A 205 5.03 6.64 2.67
CA THR A 205 5.48 5.30 2.25
C THR A 205 6.94 5.28 1.81
N GLY A 206 7.63 4.20 2.19
CA GLY A 206 8.96 3.83 1.74
C GLY A 206 9.07 2.33 1.45
N MET A 207 7.95 1.68 1.11
CA MET A 207 7.88 0.23 0.97
C MET A 207 8.40 -0.26 -0.39
N SER A 208 9.28 -1.26 -0.41
CA SER A 208 9.77 -1.94 -1.62
C SER A 208 10.30 -3.37 -1.35
N TYR A 209 9.42 -4.36 -1.38
CA TYR A 209 9.73 -5.80 -1.22
C TYR A 209 9.74 -6.58 -2.54
N SER A 210 9.02 -6.12 -3.57
CA SER A 210 8.92 -6.83 -4.86
C SER A 210 8.37 -5.92 -5.98
N ARG A 211 8.29 -6.47 -7.20
CA ARG A 211 7.63 -5.81 -8.35
C ARG A 211 6.11 -5.87 -8.32
N VAL A 212 5.55 -6.74 -7.49
CA VAL A 212 4.11 -7.00 -7.49
C VAL A 212 3.39 -5.82 -6.86
N HIS A 213 2.47 -5.22 -7.61
CA HIS A 213 1.64 -4.08 -7.19
C HIS A 213 2.41 -2.83 -6.78
N LYS A 214 3.70 -2.78 -7.12
CA LYS A 214 4.65 -1.73 -6.77
C LYS A 214 4.66 -0.62 -7.81
N HIS A 215 4.71 0.62 -7.32
CA HIS A 215 5.02 1.82 -8.11
C HIS A 215 6.38 2.39 -7.69
N VAL A 216 6.86 3.43 -8.34
CA VAL A 216 8.07 4.18 -7.96
C VAL A 216 7.71 5.28 -6.96
N ASP A 217 7.03 4.88 -5.89
CA ASP A 217 6.41 5.73 -4.87
C ASP A 217 7.22 5.82 -3.57
N GLU A 218 8.46 5.33 -3.54
CA GLU A 218 9.32 5.46 -2.36
C GLU A 218 9.48 6.93 -1.96
N LEU A 219 9.29 7.16 -0.66
CA LEU A 219 9.29 8.46 -0.01
C LEU A 219 8.15 9.38 -0.49
N SER A 220 7.12 8.84 -1.16
CA SER A 220 5.87 9.56 -1.44
C SER A 220 5.02 9.71 -0.19
N PHE A 221 4.22 10.77 -0.16
CA PHE A 221 3.23 11.00 0.89
C PHE A 221 1.90 11.44 0.30
N SER A 222 0.83 11.33 1.09
CA SER A 222 -0.48 11.91 0.80
C SER A 222 -1.03 12.55 2.08
N LEU A 223 -1.84 13.59 1.92
CA LEU A 223 -2.32 14.41 3.03
C LEU A 223 -3.81 14.69 2.90
N PHE A 224 -4.56 14.23 3.89
CA PHE A 224 -5.91 14.67 4.20
C PHE A 224 -5.80 15.75 5.28
N GLU A 225 -6.32 16.95 5.02
CA GLU A 225 -6.25 18.06 5.95
C GLU A 225 -7.54 18.88 5.92
N ASN A 226 -7.93 19.39 7.08
CA ASN A 226 -9.16 20.14 7.26
C ASN A 226 -10.43 19.45 6.71
N GLY A 227 -10.50 18.12 6.80
CA GLY A 227 -11.68 17.37 6.39
C GLY A 227 -11.76 17.00 4.90
N GLU A 228 -10.74 17.31 4.10
CA GLU A 228 -10.67 16.91 2.69
C GLU A 228 -9.27 16.47 2.25
N MET A 229 -9.16 15.83 1.07
CA MET A 229 -7.86 15.50 0.50
C MET A 229 -7.18 16.76 -0.02
N LEU A 230 -5.96 17.04 0.43
CA LEU A 230 -5.12 18.12 -0.07
C LEU A 230 -4.10 17.58 -1.09
N PHE A 231 -3.21 16.69 -0.64
CA PHE A 231 -2.22 16.02 -1.49
C PHE A 231 -2.60 14.56 -1.70
N ILE A 232 -2.63 14.12 -2.96
CA ILE A 232 -3.11 12.80 -3.36
C ILE A 232 -2.02 11.99 -4.07
N ASP A 233 -2.22 10.68 -4.13
CA ASP A 233 -1.56 9.81 -5.11
C ASP A 233 -2.37 9.76 -6.41
N SER A 234 -1.70 9.53 -7.54
CA SER A 234 -2.38 9.34 -8.84
C SER A 234 -3.17 8.02 -8.90
N GLY A 235 -2.85 7.04 -8.05
CA GLY A 235 -3.57 5.80 -7.88
C GLY A 235 -3.37 4.77 -9.00
N LYS A 236 -4.07 3.64 -8.92
CA LYS A 236 -3.76 2.45 -9.73
C LYS A 236 -3.98 2.55 -11.25
N TYR A 237 -5.05 3.22 -11.69
CA TYR A 237 -5.62 3.17 -13.05
C TYR A 237 -6.06 1.77 -13.54
N GLY A 238 -5.14 0.81 -13.70
CA GLY A 238 -5.40 -0.52 -14.24
C GLY A 238 -4.13 -1.37 -14.33
N TYR A 239 -4.21 -2.54 -14.97
CA TYR A 239 -3.09 -3.48 -15.16
C TYR A 239 -2.70 -3.66 -16.64
N GLY A 240 -3.12 -2.72 -17.49
CA GLY A 240 -2.83 -2.78 -18.93
C GLY A 240 -1.38 -2.42 -19.22
N ASP A 241 -0.87 -2.91 -20.34
CA ASP A 241 0.36 -2.42 -20.95
C ASP A 241 -0.03 -1.23 -21.84
N ASP A 242 -0.02 -0.03 -21.27
CA ASP A 242 -0.38 1.23 -21.92
C ASP A 242 0.27 2.44 -21.22
N ASP A 243 0.39 3.56 -21.93
CA ASP A 243 1.08 4.78 -21.46
C ASP A 243 0.53 5.31 -20.11
N TRP A 244 -0.75 5.07 -19.82
CA TRP A 244 -1.35 5.45 -18.55
C TRP A 244 -0.84 4.59 -17.41
N ARG A 245 -0.65 3.29 -17.64
CA ARG A 245 -0.02 2.42 -16.67
C ARG A 245 1.44 2.84 -16.44
N ASP A 246 2.18 3.12 -17.50
CA ASP A 246 3.57 3.59 -17.40
C ASP A 246 3.67 4.88 -16.58
N TYR A 247 2.73 5.82 -16.79
CA TYR A 247 2.63 7.04 -15.98
C TYR A 247 2.40 6.72 -14.49
N VAL A 248 1.31 6.02 -14.14
CA VAL A 248 0.92 5.87 -12.73
C VAL A 248 1.89 5.04 -11.89
N VAL A 249 2.73 4.22 -12.52
CA VAL A 249 3.77 3.48 -11.79
C VAL A 249 5.10 4.23 -11.72
N SER A 250 5.26 5.36 -12.41
CA SER A 250 6.51 6.14 -12.45
C SER A 250 6.59 7.15 -11.30
N ALA A 251 7.80 7.61 -10.96
CA ALA A 251 7.98 8.62 -9.91
C ALA A 251 7.20 9.92 -10.18
N SER A 252 6.94 10.23 -11.45
CA SER A 252 6.27 11.46 -11.88
C SER A 252 4.80 11.55 -11.45
N ALA A 253 4.18 10.43 -11.09
CA ALA A 253 2.79 10.33 -10.64
C ALA A 253 2.62 10.42 -9.12
N HIS A 254 3.72 10.59 -8.38
CA HIS A 254 3.75 10.55 -6.93
C HIS A 254 4.31 11.84 -6.33
N ASN A 255 4.04 12.07 -5.05
CA ASN A 255 4.61 13.20 -4.30
C ASN A 255 6.02 12.87 -3.85
N THR A 256 6.92 12.56 -4.78
CA THR A 256 8.35 12.26 -4.53
C THR A 256 9.23 13.00 -5.55
N ILE A 257 10.53 12.68 -5.60
CA ILE A 257 11.46 13.23 -6.58
C ILE A 257 11.43 12.39 -7.87
N SER A 258 11.21 13.07 -8.99
CA SER A 258 11.40 12.56 -10.34
C SER A 258 12.49 13.39 -11.06
N LEU A 259 12.75 13.07 -12.33
CA LEU A 259 13.72 13.79 -13.16
C LEU A 259 13.02 14.29 -14.43
N ALA A 260 13.38 15.50 -14.88
CA ALA A 260 12.92 16.02 -16.18
C ALA A 260 13.81 15.55 -17.35
N ASP A 261 15.02 15.07 -17.05
CA ASP A 261 15.99 14.61 -18.05
C ASP A 261 15.96 13.10 -18.33
N GLU A 262 15.32 12.30 -17.48
CA GLU A 262 15.25 10.83 -17.59
C GLU A 262 14.04 10.29 -16.82
N ASP A 263 13.25 9.37 -17.39
CA ASP A 263 12.12 8.77 -16.68
C ASP A 263 12.60 7.82 -15.57
N VAL A 264 12.00 7.93 -14.38
CA VAL A 264 12.35 7.08 -13.23
C VAL A 264 11.31 5.96 -13.11
N GLY A 265 11.62 4.82 -13.74
CA GLY A 265 10.84 3.58 -13.72
C GLY A 265 11.26 2.56 -12.65
N LEU A 266 10.55 1.42 -12.62
CA LEU A 266 10.73 0.34 -11.63
C LEU A 266 12.11 -0.34 -11.69
N GLU A 267 12.83 -0.21 -12.80
CA GLU A 267 14.18 -0.73 -13.02
C GLU A 267 15.25 -0.04 -12.17
N TYR A 268 14.99 1.19 -11.73
CA TYR A 268 15.90 1.99 -10.90
C TYR A 268 15.72 1.74 -9.40
N ILE A 269 14.84 0.82 -9.00
CA ILE A 269 14.49 0.52 -7.61
C ILE A 269 15.20 -0.73 -7.09
N GLY A 270 15.58 -0.72 -5.81
CA GLY A 270 15.90 -1.92 -5.05
C GLY A 270 14.69 -2.48 -4.31
N TYR A 271 14.63 -3.82 -4.17
CA TYR A 271 13.58 -4.50 -3.40
C TYR A 271 14.14 -4.93 -2.05
N ASN A 272 14.46 -3.95 -1.21
CA ASN A 272 15.20 -4.14 0.05
C ASN A 272 14.33 -4.07 1.31
N GLY A 273 13.01 -4.03 1.18
CA GLY A 273 12.07 -3.89 2.29
C GLY A 273 11.65 -2.45 2.51
N SER A 274 11.86 -1.92 3.70
CA SER A 274 11.54 -0.54 4.02
C SER A 274 12.73 0.41 3.83
N TYR A 275 12.41 1.62 3.39
CA TYR A 275 13.33 2.77 3.30
C TYR A 275 13.06 3.84 4.37
N LEU A 276 12.19 3.57 5.34
CA LEU A 276 11.82 4.51 6.39
C LEU A 276 12.63 4.27 7.68
N SER A 277 12.71 5.32 8.50
CA SER A 277 13.15 5.25 9.90
C SER A 277 11.99 5.51 10.84
N GLU A 278 12.13 5.08 12.10
CA GLU A 278 11.17 5.31 13.19
C GLU A 278 10.66 6.75 13.24
N VAL A 279 9.36 6.91 13.53
CA VAL A 279 8.71 8.21 13.67
C VAL A 279 9.19 8.87 14.96
N LEU A 280 9.78 10.06 14.85
CA LEU A 280 10.20 10.85 16.00
C LEU A 280 9.17 11.92 16.33
N VAL A 281 8.94 12.16 17.61
CA VAL A 281 8.00 13.18 18.10
C VAL A 281 8.77 14.27 18.83
N SER A 282 8.50 15.54 18.49
CA SER A 282 9.05 16.71 19.19
C SER A 282 7.99 17.79 19.39
N GLU A 283 8.37 18.93 19.99
CA GLU A 283 7.53 20.12 20.09
C GLU A 283 7.17 20.72 18.71
N GLU A 284 7.99 20.46 17.68
CA GLU A 284 7.79 20.96 16.31
C GLU A 284 6.82 20.09 15.49
N GLY A 285 6.44 18.92 16.01
CA GLY A 285 5.52 17.99 15.36
C GLY A 285 6.07 16.57 15.25
N PHE A 286 5.56 15.85 14.25
CA PHE A 286 5.98 14.49 13.91
C PHE A 286 7.03 14.55 12.80
N HIS A 287 8.18 13.92 13.04
CA HIS A 287 9.29 13.85 12.11
C HIS A 287 9.38 12.44 11.53
N MET A 288 9.29 12.35 10.21
CA MET A 288 9.43 11.11 9.45
C MET A 288 10.59 11.24 8.49
N VAL A 289 11.42 10.20 8.40
CA VAL A 289 12.62 10.20 7.57
C VAL A 289 12.67 8.94 6.73
N GLY A 290 13.16 9.05 5.51
CA GLY A 290 13.52 7.89 4.71
C GLY A 290 14.58 8.18 3.66
N GLU A 291 15.27 7.13 3.24
CA GLU A 291 16.42 7.21 2.35
C GLU A 291 16.37 6.12 1.28
N VAL A 292 16.52 6.51 0.02
CA VAL A 292 16.50 5.58 -1.11
C VAL A 292 17.58 5.93 -2.14
N GLU A 293 18.26 4.91 -2.63
CA GLU A 293 19.11 5.02 -3.82
C GLU A 293 18.31 4.62 -5.06
N ARG A 294 18.09 5.58 -5.97
CA ARG A 294 17.62 5.31 -7.33
C ARG A 294 18.83 4.86 -8.14
N ARG A 295 18.97 3.53 -8.30
CA ARG A 295 20.18 2.86 -8.81
C ARG A 295 20.70 3.50 -10.08
N GLY A 296 21.91 4.05 -10.04
CA GLY A 296 22.55 4.68 -11.22
C GLY A 296 21.99 6.06 -11.60
N LEU A 297 21.02 6.60 -10.86
CA LEU A 297 20.47 7.94 -11.09
C LEU A 297 20.89 8.93 -10.00
N PHE A 298 20.39 8.73 -8.77
CA PHE A 298 20.64 9.62 -7.64
C PHE A 298 20.30 8.94 -6.30
N PHE A 299 20.87 9.46 -5.22
CA PHE A 299 20.44 9.21 -3.85
C PHE A 299 19.46 10.29 -3.41
N GLN A 300 18.43 9.89 -2.65
CA GLN A 300 17.44 10.76 -2.03
C GLN A 300 17.32 10.44 -0.55
N SER A 301 17.45 11.46 0.29
CA SER A 301 17.01 11.45 1.69
C SER A 301 15.87 12.44 1.82
N ARG A 302 14.75 12.03 2.42
CA ARG A 302 13.60 12.87 2.66
C ARG A 302 13.32 12.97 4.14
N GLU A 303 13.10 14.19 4.59
CA GLU A 303 12.61 14.53 5.92
C GLU A 303 11.24 15.21 5.79
N ILE A 304 10.25 14.71 6.53
CA ILE A 304 8.93 15.33 6.66
C ILE A 304 8.73 15.72 8.12
N THR A 305 8.50 17.01 8.37
CA THR A 305 8.01 17.51 9.66
C THR A 305 6.57 17.93 9.50
N TYR A 306 5.66 17.25 10.19
CA TYR A 306 4.23 17.48 10.10
C TYR A 306 3.65 17.88 11.46
N LEU A 307 3.03 19.05 11.50
CA LEU A 307 2.23 19.53 12.62
C LEU A 307 0.78 19.67 12.13
N PRO A 308 -0.10 18.69 12.43
CA PRO A 308 -1.45 18.64 11.87
C PRO A 308 -2.26 19.92 12.07
N GLY A 309 -2.83 20.42 10.97
CA GLY A 309 -3.60 21.67 10.93
C GLY A 309 -2.81 22.95 11.23
N GLU A 310 -1.47 22.91 11.14
CA GLU A 310 -0.63 24.11 11.27
C GLU A 310 0.43 24.19 10.16
N ASN A 311 1.24 23.15 9.96
CA ASN A 311 2.34 23.20 9.00
C ASN A 311 2.79 21.81 8.54
N LEU A 312 3.23 21.72 7.28
CA LEU A 312 3.94 20.59 6.71
C LEU A 312 5.24 21.08 6.06
N VAL A 313 6.38 20.55 6.48
CA VAL A 313 7.67 20.78 5.83
C VAL A 313 8.13 19.48 5.18
N VAL A 314 8.43 19.53 3.88
CA VAL A 314 8.99 18.41 3.12
C VAL A 314 10.34 18.84 2.57
N ARG A 315 11.41 18.18 3.03
CA ARG A 315 12.78 18.49 2.63
C ARG A 315 13.42 17.26 1.99
N ASP A 316 13.85 17.42 0.75
CA ASP A 316 14.64 16.42 0.02
C ASP A 316 16.10 16.85 -0.06
N VAL A 317 17.01 15.94 0.28
CA VAL A 317 18.46 16.06 0.05
C VAL A 317 18.85 15.05 -1.02
N LEU A 318 19.43 15.55 -2.11
CA LEU A 318 19.66 14.82 -3.35
C LEU A 318 21.13 14.87 -3.73
N SER A 319 21.68 13.74 -4.18
CA SER A 319 23.04 13.67 -4.73
C SER A 319 23.14 12.70 -5.90
N SER A 320 23.91 13.09 -6.93
CA SER A 320 24.18 12.28 -8.13
C SER A 320 25.61 12.48 -8.63
N GLU A 321 26.15 11.51 -9.38
CA GLU A 321 27.51 11.61 -9.95
C GLU A 321 27.66 12.72 -11.01
N GLY A 322 26.55 13.11 -11.63
CA GLY A 322 26.48 14.15 -12.66
C GLY A 322 25.30 15.08 -12.43
N LYS A 323 25.27 16.19 -13.18
CA LYS A 323 24.18 17.17 -13.11
C LYS A 323 22.87 16.55 -13.63
N ARG A 324 21.81 16.68 -12.84
CA ARG A 324 20.44 16.24 -13.15
C ARG A 324 19.46 17.43 -13.13
N ILE A 325 18.23 17.19 -13.59
CA ILE A 325 17.11 18.13 -13.47
C ILE A 325 16.05 17.49 -12.58
N TYR A 326 16.18 17.71 -11.28
CA TYR A 326 15.26 17.19 -10.27
C TYR A 326 13.91 17.88 -10.34
N VAL A 327 12.84 17.11 -10.15
CA VAL A 327 11.46 17.58 -10.13
C VAL A 327 10.80 17.08 -8.85
N SER A 328 10.53 18.01 -7.93
CA SER A 328 9.74 17.75 -6.73
C SER A 328 8.28 18.10 -6.98
N SER A 329 7.40 17.11 -6.90
CA SER A 329 5.99 17.23 -7.28
C SER A 329 5.07 17.22 -6.06
N LEU A 330 4.04 18.07 -6.10
CA LEU A 330 2.92 18.11 -5.16
C LEU A 330 1.61 17.99 -5.96
N HIS A 331 1.03 16.79 -5.96
CA HIS A 331 -0.23 16.45 -6.63
C HIS A 331 -1.40 16.84 -5.73
N LEU A 332 -2.17 17.82 -6.18
CA LEU A 332 -3.35 18.31 -5.48
C LEU A 332 -4.57 17.47 -5.81
N ALA A 333 -5.51 17.35 -4.87
CA ALA A 333 -6.80 16.73 -5.13
C ALA A 333 -7.49 17.36 -6.35
N ALA A 334 -8.22 16.56 -7.14
CA ALA A 334 -8.72 16.97 -8.46
C ALA A 334 -9.56 18.25 -8.45
N GLY A 335 -10.30 18.51 -7.35
CA GLY A 335 -11.12 19.71 -7.18
C GLY A 335 -10.34 20.98 -6.85
N LEU A 336 -9.04 20.87 -6.56
CA LEU A 336 -8.20 21.99 -6.13
C LEU A 336 -7.45 22.61 -7.32
N GLU A 337 -7.51 23.93 -7.40
CA GLU A 337 -6.84 24.73 -8.43
C GLU A 337 -5.87 25.72 -7.77
N PRO A 338 -4.55 25.52 -7.92
CA PRO A 338 -3.56 26.39 -7.27
C PRO A 338 -3.40 27.72 -8.00
N VAL A 339 -3.15 28.78 -7.24
CA VAL A 339 -2.67 30.07 -7.75
C VAL A 339 -1.16 30.12 -7.58
N ILE A 340 -0.44 30.08 -8.71
CA ILE A 340 1.03 30.03 -8.71
C ILE A 340 1.65 31.40 -8.42
N ARG A 341 2.71 31.36 -7.62
CA ARG A 341 3.61 32.47 -7.29
C ARG A 341 5.02 32.12 -7.76
N GLU A 342 5.91 33.10 -7.73
CA GLU A 342 7.33 32.89 -8.06
C GLU A 342 8.00 31.89 -7.11
N ASP A 343 7.57 31.86 -5.84
CA ASP A 343 8.16 31.10 -4.75
C ASP A 343 7.20 30.04 -4.18
N GLY A 344 6.20 29.60 -4.94
CA GLY A 344 5.29 28.53 -4.52
C GLY A 344 3.87 28.73 -5.01
N PHE A 345 2.87 28.39 -4.19
CA PHE A 345 1.46 28.50 -4.59
C PHE A 345 0.52 28.66 -3.40
N ASP A 346 -0.68 29.17 -3.71
CA ASP A 346 -1.83 29.22 -2.81
C ASP A 346 -2.93 28.29 -3.31
N VAL A 347 -3.67 27.68 -2.39
CA VAL A 347 -4.90 26.96 -2.71
C VAL A 347 -5.93 27.16 -1.60
N VAL A 348 -7.20 27.27 -1.99
CA VAL A 348 -8.31 27.48 -1.05
C VAL A 348 -9.09 26.18 -0.92
N LEU A 349 -9.26 25.72 0.31
CA LEU A 349 -10.03 24.54 0.66
C LEU A 349 -11.54 24.84 0.62
N SER A 350 -12.37 23.79 0.64
CA SER A 350 -13.82 23.87 0.50
C SER A 350 -14.52 24.68 1.61
N ASP A 351 -13.91 24.75 2.79
CA ASP A 351 -14.40 25.56 3.91
C ASP A 351 -13.94 27.04 3.87
N GLY A 352 -13.10 27.40 2.89
CA GLY A 352 -12.53 28.73 2.70
C GLY A 352 -11.16 28.93 3.36
N SER A 353 -10.58 27.92 4.00
CA SER A 353 -9.22 27.98 4.55
C SER A 353 -8.18 28.11 3.43
N LEU A 354 -7.14 28.90 3.67
CA LEU A 354 -6.08 29.18 2.71
C LEU A 354 -4.83 28.39 3.07
N VAL A 355 -4.43 27.48 2.19
CA VAL A 355 -3.17 26.74 2.28
C VAL A 355 -2.11 27.47 1.44
N GLN A 356 -0.94 27.72 2.03
CA GLN A 356 0.16 28.44 1.39
C GLN A 356 1.41 27.58 1.36
N ALA A 357 1.83 27.16 0.17
CA ALA A 357 3.09 26.46 -0.03
C ALA A 357 4.17 27.42 -0.53
N HIS A 358 5.34 27.36 0.11
CA HIS A 358 6.53 28.12 -0.23
C HIS A 358 7.69 27.18 -0.54
N LEU A 359 8.41 27.45 -1.63
CA LEU A 359 9.65 26.79 -2.01
C LEU A 359 10.83 27.65 -1.52
N GLU A 360 11.73 27.07 -0.73
CA GLU A 360 12.87 27.82 -0.18
C GLU A 360 13.93 28.17 -1.25
N GLU A 361 14.09 27.29 -2.24
CA GLU A 361 15.10 27.42 -3.30
C GLU A 361 14.66 28.36 -4.43
N LYS A 362 15.08 29.62 -4.32
CA LYS A 362 14.76 30.70 -5.27
C LYS A 362 15.31 30.52 -6.69
N ASP A 363 16.25 29.61 -6.89
CA ASP A 363 16.84 29.32 -8.21
C ASP A 363 16.11 28.22 -8.98
N CYS A 364 15.11 27.58 -8.36
CA CYS A 364 14.25 26.60 -9.00
C CYS A 364 13.05 27.26 -9.68
N LEU A 365 12.54 26.61 -10.72
CA LEU A 365 11.29 27.01 -11.37
C LEU A 365 10.10 26.36 -10.67
N VAL A 366 9.13 27.17 -10.25
CA VAL A 366 7.82 26.69 -9.82
C VAL A 366 6.86 26.74 -11.01
N GLU A 367 6.21 25.62 -11.30
CA GLU A 367 5.22 25.50 -12.38
C GLU A 367 4.04 24.64 -11.96
N SER A 368 2.92 24.74 -12.69
CA SER A 368 1.77 23.87 -12.50
C SER A 368 1.30 23.27 -13.82
N VAL A 369 0.91 22.00 -13.75
CA VAL A 369 0.38 21.24 -14.88
C VAL A 369 -0.94 20.59 -14.46
N ARG A 370 -1.91 20.54 -15.38
CA ARG A 370 -3.20 19.89 -15.17
C ARG A 370 -3.63 19.18 -16.44
N GLY A 371 -3.84 17.87 -16.38
CA GLY A 371 -4.40 17.08 -17.47
C GLY A 371 -3.56 17.07 -18.75
N GLN A 372 -2.24 17.09 -18.67
CA GLN A 372 -1.36 17.07 -19.85
C GLN A 372 -1.24 15.64 -20.38
N LEU A 373 -1.24 15.47 -21.71
CA LEU A 373 -1.22 14.16 -22.37
C LEU A 373 0.15 13.76 -22.95
N ASP A 374 1.04 14.73 -23.19
CA ASP A 374 2.36 14.46 -23.80
C ASP A 374 3.42 15.42 -23.21
N PRO A 375 4.29 14.94 -22.29
CA PRO A 375 4.13 13.67 -21.55
C PRO A 375 2.87 13.66 -20.67
N ILE A 376 2.36 12.47 -20.32
CA ILE A 376 1.22 12.31 -19.41
C ILE A 376 1.61 12.81 -18.01
N ILE A 377 0.89 13.82 -17.49
CA ILE A 377 1.05 14.29 -16.11
C ILE A 377 -0.17 15.11 -15.65
N GLY A 378 -0.43 15.11 -14.34
CA GLY A 378 -1.52 15.89 -13.73
C GLY A 378 -2.85 15.18 -13.90
N TRP A 379 -2.90 13.90 -13.53
CA TRP A 379 -4.08 13.06 -13.61
C TRP A 379 -4.22 12.19 -12.37
N VAL A 380 -5.46 11.88 -11.99
CA VAL A 380 -5.77 10.94 -10.93
C VAL A 380 -6.70 9.84 -11.43
N SER A 381 -6.45 8.60 -11.00
CA SER A 381 -7.29 7.44 -11.26
C SER A 381 -8.54 7.49 -10.38
N VAL A 382 -9.71 7.53 -11.02
CA VAL A 382 -11.02 7.50 -10.34
C VAL A 382 -11.75 6.16 -10.51
N GLY A 383 -11.10 5.20 -11.15
CA GLY A 383 -11.62 3.85 -11.35
C GLY A 383 -10.85 3.09 -12.43
N TYR A 384 -11.24 1.84 -12.65
CA TYR A 384 -10.56 0.98 -13.62
C TYR A 384 -10.57 1.59 -15.02
N LYS A 385 -9.39 1.88 -15.54
CA LYS A 385 -9.14 2.57 -16.82
C LYS A 385 -9.83 3.93 -16.95
N LYS A 386 -9.94 4.68 -15.86
CA LYS A 386 -10.55 6.02 -15.82
C LYS A 386 -9.65 7.00 -15.09
N MET A 387 -9.31 8.09 -15.78
CA MET A 387 -8.51 9.19 -15.24
C MET A 387 -9.30 10.50 -15.30
N GLU A 388 -9.08 11.37 -14.32
CA GLU A 388 -9.58 12.74 -14.31
C GLU A 388 -8.40 13.72 -14.18
N PRO A 389 -8.45 14.91 -14.81
CA PRO A 389 -7.41 15.91 -14.65
C PRO A 389 -7.28 16.37 -13.19
N ALA A 390 -6.06 16.42 -12.69
CA ALA A 390 -5.71 16.96 -11.39
C ALA A 390 -4.54 17.95 -11.53
N SER A 391 -4.44 18.90 -10.62
CA SER A 391 -3.34 19.87 -10.64
C SER A 391 -2.11 19.26 -9.94
N VAL A 392 -0.94 19.34 -10.57
CA VAL A 392 0.34 19.13 -9.91
C VAL A 392 1.10 20.45 -9.90
N VAL A 393 1.74 20.77 -8.78
CA VAL A 393 2.72 21.86 -8.70
C VAL A 393 4.11 21.24 -8.60
N ARG A 394 5.06 21.74 -9.39
CA ARG A 394 6.40 21.17 -9.51
C ARG A 394 7.46 22.22 -9.23
N ALA A 395 8.46 21.86 -8.43
CA ALA A 395 9.72 22.59 -8.33
C ALA A 395 10.75 21.88 -9.22
N VAL A 396 11.24 22.59 -10.23
CA VAL A 396 12.24 22.10 -11.18
C VAL A 396 13.59 22.71 -10.85
N CYS A 397 14.51 21.88 -10.37
CA CYS A 397 15.79 22.29 -9.81
C CYS A 397 16.93 21.55 -10.50
N SER A 398 17.96 22.27 -10.96
CA SER A 398 19.10 21.64 -11.62
C SER A 398 20.35 21.63 -10.73
N GLY A 399 21.05 20.49 -10.68
CA GLY A 399 22.26 20.33 -9.89
C GLY A 399 22.70 18.87 -9.81
N ASP A 400 23.86 18.64 -9.20
CA ASP A 400 24.36 17.32 -8.80
C ASP A 400 24.07 17.06 -7.31
N ASN A 401 24.26 18.06 -6.46
CA ASN A 401 23.87 18.07 -5.05
C ASN A 401 22.82 19.15 -4.84
N ARG A 402 21.63 18.78 -4.34
CA ARG A 402 20.52 19.70 -4.12
C ARG A 402 19.84 19.47 -2.79
N SER A 403 19.37 20.55 -2.18
CA SER A 403 18.29 20.52 -1.21
C SER A 403 17.07 21.11 -1.91
N ILE A 404 15.88 20.55 -1.67
CA ILE A 404 14.61 21.10 -2.12
C ILE A 404 13.66 21.07 -0.93
N THR A 405 13.19 22.23 -0.47
CA THR A 405 12.32 22.34 0.70
C THR A 405 11.00 23.02 0.37
N TRP A 406 9.89 22.30 0.57
CA TRP A 406 8.55 22.86 0.60
C TRP A 406 8.13 23.13 2.04
N ASN A 407 7.68 24.35 2.31
CA ASN A 407 7.04 24.75 3.57
C ASN A 407 5.57 25.07 3.28
N VAL A 408 4.65 24.28 3.82
CA VAL A 408 3.22 24.35 3.54
C VAL A 408 2.46 24.71 4.81
N GLN A 409 1.98 25.95 4.88
CA GLN A 409 1.11 26.44 5.94
C GLN A 409 -0.32 25.95 5.67
N LEU A 410 -0.90 25.23 6.63
CA LEU A 410 -2.15 24.48 6.48
C LEU A 410 -3.37 25.22 7.02
#